data_AF-A0A6S7CPL7-F1
#
_entry.id   AF-A0A6S7CPL7-F1
#
_cell.length_a   1.000
_cell.length_b   1.000
_cell.length_c   1.000
_cell.angle_alpha   90.00
_cell.angle_beta   90.00
_cell.angle_gamma   90.00
#
_symmetry.space_group_name_H-M   'P 1'
#
loop_
_entity.id
_entity.type
_entity.pdbx_description
1 polymer ?
#
loop_
_entity_poly.entity_id
_entity_poly.type
_entity_poly.pdbx_seq_one_letter_code
_entity_poly.pdbx_strand_id
1 'polypeptide(L)'
;MKTAIYIEDGVVQLVLTPEGEFEKNTIRSFEDKPVDAKVFAGSFYDCRGGWTRQKEHFTSPYGNDNEVRSLILRIDSAKTPT
;
A
#
# COMPACT_ATOMS: atom_id res chain seq x y z
N MET A 1 10.51 8.60 8.31
CA MET A 1 10.61 7.36 7.52
C MET A 1 11.23 7.68 6.19
N LYS A 2 12.28 6.95 5.83
CA LYS A 2 12.82 6.95 4.46
C LYS A 2 12.22 5.77 3.70
N THR A 3 11.83 6.00 2.47
CA THR A 3 11.29 4.98 1.56
C THR A 3 12.12 4.93 0.30
N ALA A 4 12.51 3.73 -0.13
CA ALA A 4 13.22 3.51 -1.39
C ALA A 4 12.59 2.34 -2.15
N ILE A 5 12.64 2.44 -3.49
CA ILE A 5 12.31 1.34 -4.39
C ILE A 5 13.61 0.92 -5.06
N TYR A 6 13.95 -0.34 -4.92
CA TYR A 6 15.14 -0.93 -5.53
C TYR A 6 14.72 -1.94 -6.59
N ILE A 7 15.34 -1.88 -7.76
CA ILE A 7 15.04 -2.75 -8.89
C ILE A 7 16.37 -3.31 -9.39
N GLU A 8 16.60 -4.60 -9.17
CA GLU A 8 17.80 -5.31 -9.63
C GLU A 8 17.43 -6.76 -9.97
N ASP A 9 17.97 -7.28 -11.08
CA ASP A 9 17.78 -8.67 -11.54
C ASP A 9 16.31 -9.16 -11.59
N GLY A 10 15.39 -8.27 -11.98
CA GLY A 10 13.97 -8.59 -12.09
C GLY A 10 13.23 -8.65 -10.74
N VAL A 11 13.90 -8.29 -9.64
CA VAL A 11 13.31 -8.19 -8.31
C VAL A 11 13.03 -6.72 -8.01
N VAL A 12 11.80 -6.41 -7.61
CA VAL A 12 11.42 -5.10 -7.08
C VAL A 12 11.32 -5.22 -5.56
N GLN A 13 12.12 -4.42 -4.85
CA GLN A 13 12.11 -4.35 -3.40
C GLN A 13 11.60 -2.98 -2.94
N LEU A 14 10.67 -2.99 -2.00
CA LEU A 14 10.23 -1.79 -1.28
C LEU A 14 10.94 -1.76 0.08
N VAL A 15 11.76 -0.75 0.30
CA VAL A 15 12.53 -0.57 1.54
C VAL A 15 11.90 0.53 2.37
N LEU A 16 11.51 0.20 3.60
CA LEU A 16 10.97 1.14 4.59
C LEU A 16 11.93 1.24 5.76
N THR A 17 12.58 2.40 5.92
CA THR A 17 13.49 2.65 7.04
C THR A 17 12.82 3.58 8.04
N PRO A 18 12.44 3.07 9.22
CA PRO A 18 11.81 3.89 10.24
C PRO A 18 12.85 4.79 10.91
N GLU A 19 12.50 6.05 11.16
CA GLU A 19 13.35 7.03 11.83
C GLU A 19 12.78 7.36 13.23
N GLY A 20 11.45 7.36 13.38
CA GLY A 20 10.76 7.65 14.63
C GLY A 20 10.18 6.40 15.34
N GLU A 21 9.88 6.53 16.63
CA GLU A 21 9.32 5.44 17.44
C GLU A 21 7.95 4.95 16.92
N PHE A 22 7.08 5.85 16.46
CA PHE A 22 5.80 5.47 15.86
C PHE A 22 5.98 4.57 14.62
N GLU A 23 6.95 4.91 13.77
CA GLU A 23 7.25 4.19 12.54
C GLU A 23 7.84 2.82 12.84
N LYS A 24 8.78 2.74 13.79
CA LYS A 24 9.35 1.47 14.27
C LYS A 24 8.26 0.55 14.81
N ASN A 25 7.34 1.08 15.61
CA ASN A 25 6.21 0.30 16.14
C ASN A 25 5.26 -0.19 15.04
N THR A 26 5.08 0.61 13.98
CA THR A 26 4.27 0.22 12.83
C THR A 26 4.92 -0.94 12.06
N ILE A 27 6.22 -0.88 11.79
CA ILE A 27 6.93 -1.95 11.07
C ILE A 27 6.99 -3.25 11.88
N ARG A 28 7.23 -3.15 13.20
CA ARG A 28 7.18 -4.30 14.12
C ARG A 28 5.88 -5.10 14.04
N SER A 29 4.77 -4.46 13.64
CA SER A 29 3.50 -5.14 13.44
C SER A 29 3.49 -6.11 12.24
N PHE A 30 4.57 -6.17 11.45
CA PHE A 30 4.78 -7.11 10.34
C PHE A 30 5.99 -8.01 10.55
N GLU A 31 6.87 -7.69 11.51
CA GLU A 31 8.04 -8.50 11.87
C GLU A 31 7.60 -9.75 12.67
N ASP A 32 8.40 -10.82 12.58
CA ASP A 32 8.27 -12.05 13.37
C ASP A 32 6.95 -12.85 13.27
N LYS A 33 6.15 -12.61 12.22
CA LYS A 33 4.96 -13.42 11.94
C LYS A 33 4.70 -13.59 10.45
N PRO A 34 4.05 -14.68 10.03
CA PRO A 34 3.55 -14.81 8.68
C PRO A 34 2.57 -13.67 8.35
N VAL A 35 2.80 -13.00 7.23
CA VAL A 35 1.95 -11.92 6.70
C VAL A 35 1.40 -12.29 5.33
N ASP A 36 0.19 -11.84 5.01
CA ASP A 36 -0.38 -11.90 3.66
C ASP A 36 -0.24 -10.52 3.02
N ALA A 37 0.48 -10.44 1.90
CA ALA A 37 0.71 -9.19 1.18
C ALA A 37 -0.01 -9.21 -0.17
N LYS A 38 -0.78 -8.17 -0.46
CA LYS A 38 -1.55 -8.02 -1.70
C LYS A 38 -1.24 -6.70 -2.38
N VAL A 39 -1.05 -6.76 -3.69
CA VAL A 39 -0.83 -5.60 -4.54
C VAL A 39 -2.16 -5.18 -5.16
N PHE A 40 -2.52 -3.91 -5.01
CA PHE A 40 -3.67 -3.30 -5.65
C PHE A 40 -3.23 -2.10 -6.48
N ALA A 41 -3.98 -1.82 -7.54
CA ALA A 41 -3.91 -0.54 -8.25
C ALA A 41 -5.17 0.25 -7.89
N GLY A 42 -5.05 1.51 -7.50
CA GLY A 42 -6.19 2.32 -7.08
C GLY A 42 -5.84 3.81 -6.96
N SER A 43 -6.79 4.61 -6.50
CA SER A 43 -6.51 5.96 -6.04
C SER A 43 -5.73 5.90 -4.72
N PHE A 44 -4.92 6.93 -4.44
CA PHE A 44 -4.23 7.06 -3.15
C PHE A 44 -5.19 6.95 -1.95
N TYR A 45 -6.42 7.42 -2.11
CA TYR A 45 -7.44 7.38 -1.06
C TYR A 45 -8.10 6.00 -0.88
N ASP A 46 -7.84 5.04 -1.75
CA ASP A 46 -8.33 3.66 -1.61
C ASP A 46 -7.57 2.87 -0.52
N CYS A 47 -6.49 3.42 0.04
CA CYS A 47 -5.62 2.77 1.02
C CYS A 47 -6.25 2.50 2.41
N ARG A 48 -7.47 2.98 2.71
CA ARG A 48 -8.05 2.91 4.07
C ARG A 48 -9.28 2.01 4.18
N GLY A 49 -9.09 0.80 4.70
CA GLY A 49 -9.98 0.18 5.70
C GLY A 49 -11.50 0.14 5.47
N GLY A 50 -12.00 0.19 4.22
CA GLY A 50 -13.40 -0.09 3.90
C GLY A 50 -14.41 1.05 4.04
N TRP A 51 -14.01 2.32 4.16
CA TRP A 51 -14.97 3.44 4.19
C TRP A 51 -14.69 4.48 3.11
N THR A 52 -15.13 4.18 1.89
CA THR A 52 -15.21 5.13 0.77
C THR A 52 -16.33 6.14 1.05
N ARG A 53 -15.98 7.25 1.71
CA ARG A 53 -16.89 8.40 1.89
C ARG A 53 -16.40 9.68 1.23
N GLN A 54 -15.64 9.61 0.15
CA GLN A 54 -15.46 10.76 -0.76
C GLN A 54 -15.39 10.27 -2.21
N LYS A 55 -16.54 9.87 -2.76
CA LYS A 55 -16.79 10.06 -4.20
C LYS A 55 -17.06 11.54 -4.40
N GLU A 56 -16.02 12.34 -4.63
CA GLU A 56 -16.18 13.44 -5.58
C GLU A 56 -15.73 12.92 -6.94
N HIS A 57 -16.58 12.07 -7.54
CA HIS A 57 -16.55 11.91 -8.99
C HIS A 57 -17.05 13.23 -9.58
N PHE A 58 -16.14 14.18 -9.80
CA PHE A 58 -16.31 15.07 -10.93
C PHE A 58 -16.11 14.23 -12.18
N THR A 59 -17.20 13.62 -12.64
CA THR A 59 -17.26 12.93 -13.93
C THR A 59 -17.08 14.00 -15.02
N SER A 60 -15.84 14.23 -15.43
CA SER A 60 -15.58 14.96 -16.68
C SER A 60 -16.12 14.10 -17.83
N PRO A 61 -16.97 14.65 -18.72
CA PRO A 61 -17.54 13.90 -19.85
C PRO A 61 -16.53 13.64 -20.98
N TYR A 62 -15.30 14.10 -20.85
CA TYR A 62 -14.20 13.78 -21.75
C TYR A 62 -13.35 12.70 -21.07
N GLY A 63 -13.34 11.50 -21.66
CA GLY A 63 -12.71 10.29 -21.12
C GLY A 63 -11.30 10.55 -20.57
N ASN A 64 -11.11 10.16 -19.31
CA ASN A 64 -9.85 10.36 -18.62
C ASN A 64 -9.15 9.01 -18.47
N ASP A 65 -8.54 8.54 -19.56
CA ASP A 65 -7.70 7.33 -19.61
C ASP A 65 -6.34 7.52 -18.89
N ASN A 66 -6.17 8.67 -18.19
CA ASN A 66 -4.94 9.12 -17.53
C ASN A 66 -5.06 9.18 -15.99
N GLU A 67 -5.96 8.42 -15.37
CA GLU A 67 -5.99 8.36 -13.91
C GLU A 67 -4.70 7.70 -13.41
N VAL A 68 -3.79 8.50 -12.83
CA VAL A 68 -2.56 8.02 -12.20
C VAL A 68 -2.96 7.08 -11.07
N ARG A 69 -2.87 5.77 -11.32
CA ARG A 69 -3.18 4.76 -10.32
C ARG A 69 -1.97 4.55 -9.41
N SER A 70 -2.20 4.69 -8.12
CA SER A 70 -1.25 4.33 -7.08
C SER A 70 -1.13 2.81 -6.98
N LEU A 71 0.10 2.32 -6.81
CA LEU A 71 0.35 0.96 -6.35
C LEU A 71 0.20 0.92 -4.84
N ILE A 72 -0.66 0.03 -4.35
CA ILE A 72 -0.98 -0.12 -2.94
C ILE A 72 -0.55 -1.51 -2.51
N LEU A 73 0.45 -1.59 -1.63
CA LEU A 73 0.83 -2.83 -0.96
C LEU A 73 0.07 -2.93 0.37
N ARG A 74 -0.95 -3.78 0.42
CA ARG A 74 -1.68 -4.07 1.66
C ARG A 74 -1.05 -5.28 2.33
N ILE A 75 -0.65 -5.12 3.58
CA ILE A 75 -0.08 -6.18 4.42
C ILE A 75 -1.09 -6.47 5.54
N ASP A 76 -1.47 -7.74 5.71
CA ASP A 76 -2.38 -8.22 6.74
C ASP A 76 -1.75 -9.39 7.49
N SER A 77 -2.29 -9.75 8.67
CA SER A 77 -1.84 -10.96 9.36
C SER A 77 -2.24 -12.19 8.56
N ALA A 78 -1.35 -13.18 8.43
CA ALA A 78 -1.69 -14.40 7.71
C ALA A 78 -2.89 -15.09 8.39
N LYS A 79 -3.87 -15.52 7.58
CA LYS A 79 -4.97 -16.33 8.09
C LYS A 79 -4.43 -17.69 8.51
N THR A 80 -4.70 -18.11 9.75
CA THR A 80 -4.43 -19.48 10.18
C THR A 80 -5.25 -20.42 9.29
N PRO A 81 -4.64 -21.39 8.59
CA PRO A 81 -5.41 -22.40 7.88
C PRO A 81 -6.26 -23.16 8.91
N THR A 82 -7.56 -23.25 8.63
CA THR A 82 -8.54 -24.00 9.44
C THR A 82 -8.66 -25.41 8.92
#